data_AF-A0AAJ1TEU2-F1
#
_entry.id   AF-A0AAJ1TEU2-F1
#
_cell.length_a   1.000
_cell.length_b   1.000
_cell.length_c   1.000
_cell.angle_alpha   90.00
_cell.angle_beta   90.00
_cell.angle_gamma   90.00
#
_symmetry.space_group_name_H-M   'P 1'
#
loop_
_entity.id
_entity.type
_entity.pdbx_description
1 polymer ?
#
loop_
_entity_poly.entity_id
_entity_poly.type
_entity_poly.pdbx_seq_one_letter_code
_entity_poly.pdbx_strand_id
1 'polypeptide(L)'
;MHTPRILIVTAVEVEREAVLRGIGRENERVKVIAAGVGPVTSAVQTTLELVKSENPFDLVIIAGVAGGFVGRAEVGHIVVADQIRSGDLGAESPNGFISIDELGFGSGSIEVEEKMTKRIYQTLMQAEAPVSMGPIITLNTTTGTAETAKRLAGEFPEARAEAMEGFGIATAARKMNIPVCEIRTISNLVGPRDRNAWKLKDALWMLEEAFAKCKEVL
;
A
#
# COMPACT_ATOMS: atom_id res chain seq x y z
N MET A 1 -26.96 -9.13 8.22
CA MET A 1 -25.52 -9.31 7.94
C MET A 1 -24.88 -7.94 8.03
N HIS A 2 -23.88 -7.76 8.89
CA HIS A 2 -23.15 -6.50 9.00
C HIS A 2 -22.38 -6.26 7.70
N THR A 3 -22.60 -5.12 7.05
CA THR A 3 -21.83 -4.75 5.85
C THR A 3 -20.67 -3.88 6.34
N PRO A 4 -19.40 -4.26 6.05
CA PRO A 4 -18.26 -3.59 6.66
C PRO A 4 -18.19 -2.12 6.24
N ARG A 5 -17.85 -1.25 7.19
CA ARG A 5 -17.53 0.14 6.95
C ARG A 5 -16.02 0.28 6.74
N ILE A 6 -15.63 0.84 5.60
CA ILE A 6 -14.26 0.87 5.10
C ILE A 6 -13.72 2.29 5.11
N LEU A 7 -12.51 2.45 5.64
CA LEU A 7 -11.70 3.63 5.43
C LEU A 7 -10.64 3.33 4.36
N ILE A 8 -10.72 3.98 3.22
CA ILE A 8 -9.69 3.94 2.18
C ILE A 8 -8.73 5.12 2.43
N VAL A 9 -7.44 4.82 2.55
CA VAL A 9 -6.40 5.80 2.85
C VAL A 9 -5.42 5.88 1.68
N THR A 10 -5.26 7.09 1.15
CA THR A 10 -4.32 7.42 0.08
C THR A 10 -3.28 8.43 0.57
N ALA A 11 -2.18 8.61 -0.15
CA ALA A 11 -1.14 9.54 0.26
C ALA A 11 -1.46 10.98 -0.18
N VAL A 12 -1.94 11.14 -1.41
CA VAL A 12 -2.16 12.45 -2.05
C VAL A 12 -3.52 12.57 -2.72
N GLU A 13 -3.97 13.81 -2.93
CA GLU A 13 -5.30 14.10 -3.46
C GLU A 13 -5.58 13.44 -4.82
N VAL A 14 -4.59 13.39 -5.71
CA VAL A 14 -4.77 12.76 -7.03
C VAL A 14 -5.04 11.25 -6.96
N GLU A 15 -4.52 10.57 -5.94
CA GLU A 15 -4.81 9.15 -5.68
C GLU A 15 -6.22 9.00 -5.09
N ARG A 16 -6.59 9.85 -4.12
CA ARG A 16 -7.94 9.92 -3.57
C ARG A 16 -8.97 10.08 -4.68
N GLU A 17 -8.76 11.02 -5.58
CA GLU A 17 -9.66 11.27 -6.71
C GLU A 17 -9.73 10.06 -7.67
N ALA A 18 -8.62 9.35 -7.89
CA ALA A 18 -8.64 8.12 -8.69
C ALA A 18 -9.47 7.00 -8.04
N VAL A 19 -9.31 6.79 -6.73
CA VAL A 19 -10.14 5.86 -5.96
C VAL A 19 -11.62 6.26 -6.05
N LEU A 20 -11.93 7.55 -5.86
CA LEU A 20 -13.30 8.06 -5.90
C LEU A 20 -13.95 7.86 -7.27
N ARG A 21 -13.24 8.07 -8.38
CA ARG A 21 -13.76 7.77 -9.72
C ARG A 21 -14.07 6.28 -9.89
N GLY A 22 -13.24 5.40 -9.32
CA GLY A 22 -13.45 3.95 -9.37
C GLY A 22 -14.68 3.49 -8.57
N ILE A 23 -14.84 3.98 -7.34
CA ILE A 23 -15.99 3.61 -6.48
C ILE A 23 -17.24 4.47 -6.73
N GLY A 24 -17.14 5.51 -7.56
CA GLY A 24 -18.18 6.49 -7.87
C GLY A 24 -18.25 7.66 -6.88
N ARG A 25 -18.56 7.38 -5.60
CA ARG A 25 -18.61 8.40 -4.53
C ARG A 25 -18.51 7.78 -3.14
N GLU A 26 -18.11 8.58 -2.16
CA GLU A 26 -18.25 8.22 -0.75
C GLU A 26 -19.73 7.96 -0.40
N ASN A 27 -19.93 7.10 0.60
CA ASN A 27 -21.22 6.83 1.20
C ASN A 27 -21.04 6.40 2.67
N GLU A 28 -22.10 6.06 3.37
CA GLU A 28 -22.04 5.68 4.79
C GLU A 28 -21.10 4.51 5.08
N ARG A 29 -20.87 3.63 4.09
CA ARG A 29 -19.98 2.47 4.19
C ARG A 29 -18.55 2.74 3.77
N VAL A 30 -18.27 3.73 2.91
CA VAL A 30 -16.92 3.94 2.36
C VAL A 30 -16.54 5.40 2.48
N LYS A 31 -15.45 5.65 3.21
CA LYS A 31 -14.78 6.94 3.32
C LYS A 31 -13.41 6.88 2.68
N VAL A 32 -13.00 7.94 1.97
CA VAL A 32 -11.70 8.03 1.29
C VAL A 32 -10.98 9.31 1.71
N ILE A 33 -9.77 9.17 2.27
CA ILE A 33 -8.95 10.31 2.70
C ILE A 33 -7.60 10.35 1.98
N ALA A 34 -7.05 11.55 1.86
CA ALA A 34 -5.64 11.78 1.56
C ALA A 34 -4.92 12.09 2.89
N ALA A 35 -4.15 11.12 3.39
CA ALA A 35 -3.54 11.16 4.71
C ALA A 35 -2.14 11.79 4.73
N GLY A 36 -1.59 12.17 3.58
CA GLY A 36 -0.25 12.71 3.44
C GLY A 36 0.81 11.64 3.18
N VAL A 37 1.95 12.09 2.65
CA VAL A 37 3.06 11.21 2.24
C VAL A 37 3.94 10.85 3.44
N GLY A 38 4.41 9.61 3.43
CA GLY A 38 5.36 9.08 4.41
C GLY A 38 4.70 8.43 5.63
N PRO A 39 5.44 7.58 6.37
CA PRO A 39 4.84 6.70 7.37
C PRO A 39 4.26 7.46 8.58
N VAL A 40 4.94 8.53 9.00
CA VAL A 40 4.54 9.31 10.19
C VAL A 40 3.25 10.10 9.95
N THR A 41 3.23 10.90 8.88
CA THR A 41 2.08 11.75 8.55
C THR A 41 0.84 10.90 8.31
N SER A 42 0.98 9.85 7.48
CA SER A 42 -0.13 8.96 7.15
C SER A 42 -0.66 8.19 8.36
N ALA A 43 0.21 7.73 9.28
CA ALA A 43 -0.19 7.09 10.53
C ALA A 43 -0.99 8.04 11.44
N VAL A 44 -0.53 9.28 11.61
CA VAL A 44 -1.21 10.28 12.45
C VAL A 44 -2.58 10.62 11.87
N GLN A 45 -2.66 10.93 10.59
CA GLN A 45 -3.94 11.29 9.94
C GLN A 45 -4.92 10.12 9.93
N THR A 46 -4.45 8.89 9.69
CA THR A 46 -5.27 7.68 9.80
C THR A 46 -5.81 7.53 11.22
N THR A 47 -4.96 7.67 12.24
CA THR A 47 -5.37 7.56 13.65
C THR A 47 -6.44 8.61 14.00
N LEU A 48 -6.24 9.87 13.59
CA LEU A 48 -7.21 10.94 13.82
C LEU A 48 -8.56 10.64 13.14
N GLU A 49 -8.53 10.09 11.93
CA GLU A 49 -9.75 9.68 11.21
C GLU A 49 -10.47 8.53 11.91
N LEU A 50 -9.73 7.52 12.36
CA LEU A 50 -10.30 6.38 13.09
C LEU A 50 -10.93 6.79 14.43
N VAL A 51 -10.26 7.67 15.18
CA VAL A 51 -10.71 8.11 16.51
C VAL A 51 -11.91 9.06 16.45
N LYS A 52 -11.95 9.98 15.46
CA LYS A 52 -13.04 10.98 15.38
C LYS A 52 -14.35 10.41 14.84
N SER A 53 -14.33 9.20 14.29
CA SER A 53 -15.51 8.60 13.66
C SER A 53 -16.47 8.07 14.72
N GLU A 54 -17.70 8.59 14.75
CA GLU A 54 -18.74 8.15 15.69
C GLU A 54 -19.13 6.67 15.47
N ASN A 55 -19.12 6.23 14.21
CA ASN A 55 -19.28 4.83 13.86
C ASN A 55 -17.89 4.22 13.62
N PRO A 56 -17.55 3.06 14.20
CA PRO A 56 -16.27 2.39 13.93
C PRO A 56 -16.10 2.03 12.45
N PHE A 57 -14.85 1.93 12.01
CA PHE A 57 -14.50 1.29 10.74
C PHE A 57 -14.18 -0.19 11.01
N ASP A 58 -14.59 -1.06 10.10
CA ASP A 58 -14.35 -2.50 10.16
C ASP A 58 -13.11 -2.91 9.37
N LEU A 59 -12.62 -2.05 8.47
CA LEU A 59 -11.47 -2.32 7.59
C LEU A 59 -10.80 -1.00 7.18
N VAL A 60 -9.47 -1.04 7.10
CA VAL A 60 -8.67 -0.01 6.42
C VAL A 60 -8.12 -0.56 5.11
N ILE A 61 -8.27 0.16 4.01
CA ILE A 61 -7.62 -0.17 2.74
C ILE A 61 -6.63 0.92 2.40
N ILE A 62 -5.37 0.55 2.28
CA ILE A 62 -4.30 1.42 1.82
C ILE A 62 -4.30 1.38 0.29
N ALA A 63 -4.35 2.54 -0.35
CA ALA A 63 -4.45 2.64 -1.80
C ALA A 63 -3.52 3.73 -2.32
N GLY A 64 -2.85 3.48 -3.45
CA GLY A 64 -2.02 4.50 -4.08
C GLY A 64 -1.12 3.98 -5.19
N VAL A 65 -0.17 4.80 -5.60
CA VAL A 65 0.88 4.41 -6.55
C VAL A 65 2.12 3.90 -5.82
N ALA A 66 2.94 3.12 -6.52
CA ALA A 66 4.17 2.55 -6.01
C ALA A 66 5.24 2.39 -7.10
N GLY A 67 6.47 2.12 -6.67
CA GLY A 67 7.55 1.61 -7.51
C GLY A 67 7.52 0.08 -7.52
N GLY A 68 7.64 -0.55 -8.70
CA GLY A 68 7.66 -2.00 -8.87
C GLY A 68 9.08 -2.56 -8.90
N PHE A 69 9.32 -3.69 -8.23
CA PHE A 69 10.61 -4.37 -8.34
C PHE A 69 10.74 -5.03 -9.71
N VAL A 70 11.87 -4.81 -10.38
CA VAL A 70 12.18 -5.32 -11.73
C VAL A 70 11.99 -6.84 -11.80
N GLY A 71 11.22 -7.32 -12.77
CA GLY A 71 10.92 -8.75 -12.95
C GLY A 71 9.94 -9.33 -11.93
N ARG A 72 9.37 -8.48 -11.06
CA ARG A 72 8.42 -8.88 -10.01
C ARG A 72 7.08 -8.17 -10.12
N ALA A 73 7.09 -6.88 -10.45
CA ALA A 73 5.90 -6.09 -10.79
C ALA A 73 6.29 -4.96 -11.76
N GLU A 74 5.65 -4.95 -12.93
CA GLU A 74 5.98 -4.04 -14.02
C GLU A 74 5.06 -2.81 -14.01
N VAL A 75 5.46 -1.76 -14.72
CA VAL A 75 4.62 -0.55 -14.89
C VAL A 75 3.26 -0.93 -15.50
N GLY A 76 2.19 -0.41 -14.89
CA GLY A 76 0.81 -0.75 -15.25
C GLY A 76 0.23 -1.95 -14.49
N HIS A 77 1.03 -2.67 -13.69
CA HIS A 77 0.51 -3.72 -12.82
C HIS A 77 -0.22 -3.15 -11.60
N ILE A 78 -1.15 -3.94 -11.08
CA ILE A 78 -1.72 -3.82 -9.74
C ILE A 78 -1.00 -4.82 -8.82
N VAL A 79 -0.61 -4.37 -7.63
CA VAL A 79 -0.06 -5.22 -6.58
C VAL A 79 -1.03 -5.20 -5.41
N VAL A 80 -1.48 -6.38 -5.02
CA VAL A 80 -2.24 -6.58 -3.77
C VAL A 80 -1.26 -7.15 -2.75
N ALA A 81 -1.07 -6.48 -1.62
CA ALA A 81 -0.14 -6.95 -0.59
C ALA A 81 -0.70 -8.20 0.10
N ASP A 82 0.11 -9.25 0.23
CA ASP A 82 -0.13 -10.32 1.20
C ASP A 82 0.56 -10.05 2.55
N GLN A 83 1.51 -9.11 2.57
CA GLN A 83 2.20 -8.64 3.76
C GLN A 83 2.66 -7.19 3.58
N ILE A 84 2.51 -6.39 4.63
CA ILE A 84 2.97 -4.99 4.66
C ILE A 84 4.21 -4.91 5.52
N ARG A 85 5.33 -4.50 4.95
CA ARG A 85 6.62 -4.47 5.67
C ARG A 85 7.20 -3.08 5.72
N SER A 86 7.95 -2.77 6.76
CA SER A 86 8.91 -1.68 6.70
C SER A 86 10.18 -2.15 5.97
N GLY A 87 10.64 -1.35 5.03
CA GLY A 87 11.86 -1.61 4.25
C GLY A 87 13.12 -0.97 4.84
N ASP A 88 12.98 -0.04 5.81
CA ASP A 88 14.10 0.74 6.34
C ASP A 88 14.03 1.02 7.86
N LEU A 89 13.08 0.41 8.59
CA LEU A 89 13.01 0.51 10.05
C LEU A 89 13.95 -0.51 10.70
N GLY A 90 15.11 -0.03 11.15
CA GLY A 90 16.16 -0.86 11.74
C GLY A 90 17.42 -0.06 11.99
N ALA A 91 18.56 -0.75 11.99
CA ALA A 91 19.89 -0.14 12.14
C ALA A 91 20.83 -0.65 11.05
N GLU A 92 21.82 0.17 10.67
CA GLU A 92 22.92 -0.28 9.83
C GLU A 92 24.04 -0.90 10.67
N SER A 93 24.75 -1.85 10.07
CA SER A 93 25.96 -2.45 10.61
C SER A 93 27.01 -2.62 9.50
N PRO A 94 28.29 -2.90 9.83
CA PRO A 94 29.31 -3.24 8.83
C PRO A 94 28.94 -4.44 7.94
N ASN A 95 27.99 -5.28 8.38
CA ASN A 95 27.51 -6.46 7.66
C ASN A 95 26.17 -6.23 6.93
N GLY A 96 25.62 -5.01 6.95
CA GLY A 96 24.35 -4.66 6.32
C GLY A 96 23.27 -4.22 7.32
N PHE A 97 22.03 -4.14 6.81
CA PHE A 97 20.85 -3.74 7.57
C PHE A 97 20.44 -4.80 8.60
N ILE A 98 20.08 -4.36 9.79
CA ILE A 98 19.52 -5.17 10.88
C ILE A 98 18.10 -4.67 11.11
N SER A 99 17.10 -5.52 10.90
CA SER A 99 15.69 -5.16 11.04
C SER A 99 15.30 -4.87 12.51
N ILE A 100 14.20 -4.15 12.70
CA ILE A 100 13.64 -3.90 14.04
C ILE A 100 13.31 -5.20 14.81
N ASP A 101 12.95 -6.27 14.09
CA ASP A 101 12.69 -7.61 14.64
C ASP A 101 13.98 -8.23 15.19
N GLU A 102 15.07 -8.18 14.41
CA GLU A 102 16.39 -8.68 14.83
C GLU A 102 16.99 -7.88 15.99
N LEU A 103 16.69 -6.58 16.06
CA LEU A 103 17.04 -5.73 17.18
C LEU A 103 16.20 -5.99 18.45
N GLY A 104 15.10 -6.74 18.35
CA GLY A 104 14.21 -7.05 19.46
C GLY A 104 13.31 -5.89 19.89
N PHE A 105 13.09 -4.88 19.03
CA PHE A 105 12.32 -3.68 19.35
C PHE A 105 10.89 -3.68 18.79
N GLY A 106 10.42 -4.81 18.28
CA GLY A 106 9.06 -4.99 17.79
C GLY A 106 9.03 -5.81 16.51
N SER A 107 8.03 -5.56 15.66
CA SER A 107 7.99 -6.17 14.33
C SER A 107 7.81 -5.12 13.24
N GLY A 108 8.63 -5.26 12.20
CA GLY A 108 8.60 -4.52 10.95
C GLY A 108 7.67 -5.14 9.92
N SER A 109 6.81 -6.08 10.31
CA SER A 109 5.80 -6.71 9.46
C SER A 109 4.40 -6.59 10.05
N ILE A 110 3.41 -6.41 9.18
CA ILE A 110 1.98 -6.43 9.52
C ILE A 110 1.26 -7.32 8.51
N GLU A 111 0.54 -8.31 9.03
CA GLU A 111 -0.34 -9.18 8.25
C GLU A 111 -1.58 -8.42 7.77
N VAL A 112 -2.00 -8.73 6.55
CA VAL A 112 -3.22 -8.19 5.95
C VAL A 112 -4.46 -8.99 6.39
N GLU A 113 -5.65 -8.46 6.14
CA GLU A 113 -6.90 -9.21 6.26
C GLU A 113 -6.98 -10.22 5.11
N GLU A 114 -6.65 -11.47 5.43
CA GLU A 114 -6.43 -12.51 4.44
C GLU A 114 -7.63 -12.75 3.52
N LYS A 115 -8.86 -12.73 4.06
CA LYS A 115 -10.06 -13.08 3.29
C LYS A 115 -10.40 -12.00 2.26
N MET A 116 -10.40 -10.75 2.68
CA MET A 116 -10.66 -9.59 1.83
C MET A 116 -9.54 -9.42 0.81
N THR A 117 -8.28 -9.57 1.23
CA THR A 117 -7.11 -9.53 0.33
C THR A 117 -7.24 -10.56 -0.79
N LYS A 118 -7.52 -11.82 -0.45
CA LYS A 118 -7.75 -12.88 -1.45
C LYS A 118 -8.93 -12.59 -2.35
N ARG A 119 -10.02 -12.05 -1.80
CA ARG A 119 -11.21 -11.68 -2.57
C ARG A 119 -10.93 -10.57 -3.57
N ILE A 120 -10.21 -9.52 -3.16
CA ILE A 120 -9.76 -8.42 -4.03
C ILE A 120 -8.88 -8.99 -5.14
N TYR A 121 -7.85 -9.77 -4.79
CA TYR A 121 -6.93 -10.37 -5.76
C TYR A 121 -7.67 -11.25 -6.80
N GLN A 122 -8.56 -12.14 -6.34
CA GLN A 122 -9.35 -12.99 -7.22
C GLN A 122 -10.30 -12.20 -8.12
N THR A 123 -10.91 -11.13 -7.61
CA THR A 123 -11.79 -10.24 -8.39
C THR A 123 -11.01 -9.58 -9.52
N LEU A 124 -9.82 -9.07 -9.23
CA LEU A 124 -8.94 -8.45 -10.22
C LEU A 124 -8.45 -9.47 -11.27
N MET A 125 -8.10 -10.69 -10.84
CA MET A 125 -7.72 -11.76 -11.75
C MET A 125 -8.87 -12.16 -12.70
N GLN A 126 -10.08 -12.33 -12.16
CA GLN A 126 -11.27 -12.69 -12.96
C GLN A 126 -11.66 -11.59 -13.95
N ALA A 127 -11.36 -10.34 -13.62
CA ALA A 127 -11.53 -9.19 -14.50
C ALA A 127 -10.34 -8.98 -15.45
N GLU A 128 -9.45 -9.98 -15.57
CA GLU A 128 -8.27 -9.98 -16.44
C GLU A 128 -7.34 -8.78 -16.24
N ALA A 129 -7.34 -8.19 -15.04
CA ALA A 129 -6.45 -7.10 -14.71
C ALA A 129 -5.01 -7.63 -14.53
N PRO A 130 -3.97 -6.85 -14.89
CA PRO A 130 -2.57 -7.23 -14.69
C PRO A 130 -2.20 -7.16 -13.20
N VAL A 131 -2.62 -8.17 -12.43
CA VAL A 131 -2.50 -8.20 -10.97
C VAL A 131 -1.46 -9.22 -10.50
N SER A 132 -0.69 -8.83 -9.49
CA SER A 132 0.21 -9.72 -8.75
C SER A 132 -0.02 -9.58 -7.25
N MET A 133 0.41 -10.60 -6.49
CA MET A 133 0.33 -10.62 -5.04
C MET A 133 1.72 -10.84 -4.46
N GLY A 134 2.01 -10.18 -3.34
CA GLY A 134 3.26 -10.31 -2.61
C GLY A 134 3.55 -9.10 -1.74
N PRO A 135 4.64 -9.11 -0.95
CA PRO A 135 4.90 -8.05 0.02
C PRO A 135 5.08 -6.68 -0.62
N ILE A 136 4.59 -5.65 0.07
CA ILE A 136 4.87 -4.25 -0.24
C ILE A 136 5.72 -3.68 0.89
N ILE A 137 6.88 -3.12 0.54
CA ILE A 137 7.77 -2.48 1.50
C ILE A 137 7.49 -0.98 1.58
N THR A 138 7.53 -0.45 2.79
CA THR A 138 7.39 0.98 3.08
C THR A 138 8.74 1.58 3.41
N LEU A 139 9.11 2.64 2.70
CA LEU A 139 10.35 3.37 2.87
C LEU A 139 10.08 4.83 3.26
N ASN A 140 10.98 5.42 4.03
CA ASN A 140 11.02 6.85 4.30
C ASN A 140 11.66 7.63 3.14
N THR A 141 12.52 6.98 2.36
CA THR A 141 13.16 7.53 1.16
C THR A 141 12.99 6.56 0.00
N THR A 142 12.27 6.97 -1.05
CA THR A 142 12.13 6.14 -2.26
C THR A 142 13.47 5.88 -2.93
N THR A 143 13.62 4.68 -3.46
CA THR A 143 14.86 4.23 -4.09
C THR A 143 15.17 5.09 -5.31
N GLY A 144 16.42 5.58 -5.36
CA GLY A 144 16.89 6.45 -6.43
C GLY A 144 18.24 6.06 -7.03
N THR A 145 18.82 4.94 -6.60
CA THR A 145 20.13 4.44 -7.05
C THR A 145 20.06 2.94 -7.36
N ALA A 146 20.92 2.47 -8.26
CA ALA A 146 21.04 1.05 -8.58
C ALA A 146 21.54 0.22 -7.38
N GLU A 147 22.39 0.83 -6.54
CA GLU A 147 22.92 0.21 -5.33
C GLU A 147 21.81 -0.08 -4.31
N THR A 148 20.99 0.92 -3.98
CA THR A 148 19.86 0.75 -3.05
C THR A 148 18.84 -0.23 -3.62
N ALA A 149 18.55 -0.17 -4.91
CA ALA A 149 17.64 -1.12 -5.56
C ALA A 149 18.14 -2.57 -5.45
N LYS A 150 19.43 -2.81 -5.70
CA LYS A 150 20.04 -4.14 -5.57
C LYS A 150 20.00 -4.62 -4.12
N ARG A 151 20.31 -3.75 -3.17
CA ARG A 151 20.29 -4.07 -1.74
C ARG A 151 18.88 -4.47 -1.29
N LEU A 152 17.87 -3.64 -1.55
CA LEU A 152 16.48 -3.92 -1.18
C LEU A 152 15.93 -5.17 -1.87
N ALA A 153 16.29 -5.40 -3.15
CA ALA A 153 15.89 -6.63 -3.84
C ALA A 153 16.49 -7.90 -3.20
N GLY A 154 17.68 -7.80 -2.59
CA GLY A 154 18.32 -8.88 -1.85
C GLY A 154 17.76 -9.08 -0.45
N GLU A 155 17.51 -7.99 0.29
CA GLU A 155 16.91 -8.02 1.63
C GLU A 155 15.44 -8.47 1.60
N PHE A 156 14.72 -8.12 0.54
CA PHE A 156 13.30 -8.42 0.36
C PHE A 156 13.07 -9.15 -0.98
N PRO A 157 13.45 -10.44 -1.10
CA PRO A 157 13.39 -11.18 -2.36
C PRO A 157 11.96 -11.36 -2.90
N GLU A 158 10.97 -11.41 -2.02
CA GLU A 158 9.55 -11.57 -2.40
C GLU A 158 8.85 -10.23 -2.66
N ALA A 159 9.44 -9.10 -2.28
CA ALA A 159 8.78 -7.80 -2.40
C ALA A 159 8.44 -7.47 -3.86
N ARG A 160 7.18 -7.10 -4.07
CA ARG A 160 6.62 -6.72 -5.37
C ARG A 160 6.75 -5.23 -5.62
N ALA A 161 6.57 -4.43 -4.58
CA ALA A 161 6.58 -2.98 -4.69
C ALA A 161 7.21 -2.28 -3.47
N GLU A 162 7.65 -1.04 -3.68
CA GLU A 162 7.98 -0.09 -2.63
C GLU A 162 7.02 1.11 -2.66
N ALA A 163 6.61 1.59 -1.48
CA ALA A 163 5.81 2.80 -1.30
C ALA A 163 6.26 3.53 -0.01
N MET A 164 5.56 4.59 0.39
CA MET A 164 5.98 5.44 1.52
C MET A 164 5.00 5.46 2.70
N GLU A 165 3.81 4.88 2.59
CA GLU A 165 2.77 5.01 3.65
C GLU A 165 2.38 3.69 4.33
N GLY A 166 2.51 2.55 3.61
CA GLY A 166 1.84 1.28 3.94
C GLY A 166 1.96 0.88 5.41
N PHE A 167 3.20 0.74 5.89
CA PHE A 167 3.51 0.32 7.25
C PHE A 167 3.01 1.31 8.32
N GLY A 168 3.01 2.61 8.03
CA GLY A 168 2.50 3.64 8.93
C GLY A 168 0.99 3.54 9.13
N ILE A 169 0.25 3.48 8.02
CA ILE A 169 -1.22 3.34 8.04
C ILE A 169 -1.62 2.01 8.67
N ALA A 170 -0.96 0.91 8.31
CA ALA A 170 -1.21 -0.41 8.87
C ALA A 170 -0.92 -0.44 10.38
N THR A 171 0.11 0.28 10.85
CA THR A 171 0.42 0.41 12.29
C THR A 171 -0.70 1.15 13.03
N ALA A 172 -1.23 2.24 12.45
CA ALA A 172 -2.37 2.97 13.03
C ALA A 172 -3.62 2.09 13.14
N ALA A 173 -3.98 1.36 12.06
CA ALA A 173 -5.11 0.45 12.04
C ALA A 173 -4.96 -0.68 13.08
N ARG A 174 -3.78 -1.32 13.14
CA ARG A 174 -3.47 -2.38 14.10
C ARG A 174 -3.58 -1.92 15.55
N LYS A 175 -3.17 -0.69 15.86
CA LYS A 175 -3.33 -0.13 17.23
C LYS A 175 -4.79 0.04 17.65
N MET A 176 -5.70 0.11 16.68
CA MET A 176 -7.14 0.16 16.89
C MET A 176 -7.82 -1.21 16.73
N ASN A 177 -7.05 -2.29 16.52
CA ASN A 177 -7.54 -3.64 16.19
C ASN A 177 -8.41 -3.70 14.92
N ILE A 178 -8.12 -2.82 13.95
CA ILE A 178 -8.83 -2.78 12.67
C ILE A 178 -7.97 -3.52 11.63
N PRO A 179 -8.54 -4.52 10.92
CA PRO A 179 -7.82 -5.22 9.86
C PRO A 179 -7.46 -4.28 8.70
N VAL A 180 -6.45 -4.66 7.92
CA VAL A 180 -5.91 -3.82 6.83
C VAL A 180 -5.70 -4.60 5.54
N CYS A 181 -5.91 -3.96 4.39
CA CYS A 181 -5.46 -4.43 3.08
C CYS A 181 -4.61 -3.33 2.42
N GLU A 182 -3.72 -3.68 1.50
CA GLU A 182 -2.98 -2.71 0.70
C GLU A 182 -3.03 -3.05 -0.79
N ILE A 183 -3.36 -2.04 -1.60
CA ILE A 183 -3.41 -2.10 -3.06
C ILE A 183 -2.54 -0.98 -3.61
N ARG A 184 -1.59 -1.31 -4.48
CA ARG A 184 -0.76 -0.33 -5.17
C ARG A 184 -0.80 -0.54 -6.68
N THR A 185 -0.63 0.55 -7.42
CA THR A 185 -0.45 0.52 -8.88
C THR A 185 0.93 1.03 -9.26
N ILE A 186 1.58 0.35 -10.19
CA ILE A 186 2.99 0.59 -10.47
C ILE A 186 3.16 1.72 -11.49
N SER A 187 3.79 2.81 -11.06
CA SER A 187 4.03 4.00 -11.91
C SER A 187 5.46 4.07 -12.47
N ASN A 188 6.40 3.39 -11.82
CA ASN A 188 7.80 3.30 -12.23
C ASN A 188 8.42 2.01 -11.68
N LEU A 189 9.61 1.65 -12.18
CA LEU A 189 10.42 0.60 -11.59
C LEU A 189 11.31 1.15 -10.47
N VAL A 190 11.60 0.31 -9.48
CA VAL A 190 12.58 0.56 -8.41
C VAL A 190 13.97 0.61 -9.03
N GLY A 191 14.72 1.68 -8.79
CA GLY A 191 16.02 1.86 -9.45
C GLY A 191 16.55 3.30 -9.45
N PRO A 192 17.52 3.62 -10.33
CA PRO A 192 17.97 4.98 -10.56
C PRO A 192 16.80 5.92 -10.84
N ARG A 193 16.82 7.09 -10.17
CA ARG A 193 15.72 8.04 -10.27
C ARG A 193 15.65 8.68 -11.66
N ASP A 194 14.66 8.28 -12.44
CA ASP A 194 14.31 8.91 -13.72
C ASP A 194 12.82 9.29 -13.73
N ARG A 195 12.53 10.58 -13.56
CA ARG A 195 11.15 11.10 -13.56
C ARG A 195 10.49 11.03 -14.93
N ASN A 196 11.26 10.98 -16.02
CA ASN A 196 10.68 10.90 -17.37
C ASN A 196 10.10 9.52 -17.67
N ALA A 197 10.59 8.48 -16.98
CA ALA A 197 10.07 7.13 -17.06
C ALA A 197 8.74 6.94 -16.31
N TRP A 198 8.34 7.90 -15.46
CA TRP A 198 7.18 7.75 -14.59
C TRP A 198 5.87 7.84 -15.40
N LYS A 199 5.07 6.78 -15.31
CA LYS A 199 3.75 6.68 -15.93
C LYS A 199 2.65 6.95 -14.91
N LEU A 200 2.74 8.10 -14.23
CA LEU A 200 1.82 8.44 -13.14
C LEU A 200 0.36 8.47 -13.58
N LYS A 201 0.07 9.01 -14.77
CA LYS A 201 -1.29 9.03 -15.32
C LYS A 201 -1.84 7.62 -15.53
N ASP A 202 -1.02 6.72 -16.06
CA ASP A 202 -1.40 5.34 -16.34
C ASP A 202 -1.61 4.57 -15.04
N ALA A 203 -0.76 4.78 -14.02
CA ALA A 203 -0.94 4.20 -12.69
C ALA A 203 -2.21 4.69 -12.00
N LEU A 204 -2.51 5.99 -12.06
CA LEU A 204 -3.75 6.54 -11.51
C LEU A 204 -4.99 5.99 -12.22
N TRP A 205 -4.93 5.80 -13.55
CA TRP A 205 -6.01 5.15 -14.29
C TRP A 205 -6.16 3.68 -13.87
N MET A 206 -5.06 2.95 -13.70
CA MET A 206 -5.10 1.58 -13.19
C MET A 206 -5.65 1.51 -11.76
N LEU A 207 -5.42 2.53 -10.93
CA LEU A 207 -5.95 2.59 -9.57
C LEU A 207 -7.47 2.77 -9.60
N GLU A 208 -7.96 3.67 -10.45
CA GLU A 208 -9.39 3.84 -10.73
C GLU A 208 -10.02 2.52 -11.21
N GLU A 209 -9.40 1.87 -12.19
CA GLU A 209 -9.86 0.57 -12.73
C GLU A 209 -9.90 -0.53 -11.67
N ALA A 210 -8.90 -0.60 -10.79
CA ALA A 210 -8.85 -1.57 -9.71
C ALA A 210 -10.06 -1.42 -8.77
N PHE A 211 -10.37 -0.19 -8.37
CA PHE A 211 -11.51 0.10 -7.49
C PHE A 211 -12.86 -0.04 -8.20
N ALA A 212 -12.95 0.30 -9.49
CA ALA A 212 -14.15 0.06 -10.29
C ALA A 212 -14.50 -1.43 -10.39
N LYS A 213 -13.49 -2.28 -10.55
CA LYS A 213 -13.65 -3.75 -10.59
C LYS A 213 -13.97 -4.34 -9.21
N CYS A 214 -13.44 -3.77 -8.14
CA CYS A 214 -13.63 -4.29 -6.78
C CYS A 214 -14.87 -3.73 -6.06
N LYS A 215 -15.58 -2.74 -6.60
CA LYS A 215 -16.66 -2.03 -5.89
C LYS A 215 -17.74 -2.91 -5.26
N GLU A 216 -18.04 -4.08 -5.84
CA GLU A 216 -19.07 -5.01 -5.36
C GLU A 216 -18.56 -5.96 -4.26
N VAL A 217 -17.23 -6.06 -4.10
CA VAL A 217 -16.59 -6.86 -3.06
C VAL A 217 -16.12 -6.04 -1.87
N LEU A 218 -16.09 -4.71 -2.03
CA LEU A 218 -15.86 -3.69 -1.00
C LEU A 218 -17.16 -3.36 -0.23
#